data_AF-A0A944BEJ8-F1
#
_entry.id   AF-A0A944BEJ8-F1
#
_cell.length_a   1.000
_cell.length_b   1.000
_cell.length_c   1.000
_cell.angle_alpha   90.00
_cell.angle_beta   90.00
_cell.angle_gamma   90.00
#
_symmetry.space_group_name_H-M   'P 1'
#
loop_
_entity.id
_entity.type
_entity.pdbx_description
1 polymer ?
#
loop_
_entity_poly.entity_id
_entity_poly.type
_entity_poly.pdbx_seq_one_letter_code
_entity_poly.pdbx_strand_id
1 'polypeptide(L)'
;MPLVFNNPTDRPSSFVEAGNPSTSKLVRLVEDPSVDKTIRFDEMSVESNNEHLDVQGGGSKMGELGLTYPMIRINDMIIALKNITSMTISLSDFIPSIKLNLIYEDTTFISKNMPKDGDMLSLFIRTDSDAMQYLRDEFVITSCTSLKGANGNTNTRISISGKLFVPGFDSRAVTRGFTGSSKSVLRDVAKSYGIGFAFNDYDDTEDFQTWIQCRESSESFVKSVVSHAWKNNTSFFKAWIDLYYNLCYINVNKFLLSDENNEEVDITFVTNILNMYNQLTIDSSTGNAAMLPKILSNATEFSGTPFYISKWDPKNNSTSISFANGYSTITRSYLHNQNIINSNDSSCFVSLENIPAYDQTKLDSMIILRGRARYDRGQNPESEQARVNYDFVNTYTRDVWTGIEYVLADGDDKKDSREWSGNVHKNYNNAPYHNTQNINELNKIYLRVECQGLCLQIMKGERIPVYLIHGNTLEAGKYNNFSENDMPSEINRFYTGYYIVDGIEYNFSPIKDGEVSPYKTIFTLKRREWTTPEAI
;
A
#
# COMPACT_ATOMS: atom_id res chain seq x y z
N MET A 1 -32.48 3.61 20.53
CA MET A 1 -31.80 4.75 19.89
C MET A 1 -31.04 4.21 18.69
N PRO A 2 -31.12 4.79 17.49
CA PRO A 2 -30.36 4.29 16.33
C PRO A 2 -28.86 4.37 16.63
N LEU A 3 -28.11 3.32 16.29
CA LEU A 3 -26.64 3.38 16.24
C LEU A 3 -26.25 4.15 14.99
N VAL A 4 -25.44 5.20 15.12
CA VAL A 4 -25.18 6.16 14.05
C VAL A 4 -23.68 6.18 13.74
N PHE A 5 -23.28 5.69 12.57
CA PHE A 5 -21.87 5.64 12.13
C PHE A 5 -21.58 6.71 11.08
N ASN A 6 -21.57 7.99 11.49
CA ASN A 6 -21.66 9.13 10.56
C ASN A 6 -20.36 9.90 10.33
N ASN A 7 -19.27 9.58 11.05
CA ASN A 7 -18.06 10.38 11.00
C ASN A 7 -16.79 9.51 10.95
N PRO A 8 -15.88 9.73 9.98
CA PRO A 8 -14.57 9.07 9.97
C PRO A 8 -13.71 9.41 11.18
N THR A 9 -13.94 10.56 11.83
CA THR A 9 -13.11 11.01 12.97
C THR A 9 -13.48 10.38 14.30
N ASP A 10 -14.55 9.59 14.37
CA ASP A 10 -14.94 8.89 15.61
C ASP A 10 -14.14 7.59 15.82
N ARG A 11 -13.18 7.31 14.92
CA ARG A 11 -12.25 6.18 15.01
C ARG A 11 -11.12 6.51 16.00
N PRO A 12 -10.56 5.52 16.72
CA PRO A 12 -9.23 5.64 17.33
C PRO A 12 -8.21 6.11 16.27
N SER A 13 -7.08 6.73 16.63
CA SER A 13 -6.10 7.18 15.64
C SER A 13 -5.47 6.01 14.85
N SER A 14 -5.34 6.15 13.52
CA SER A 14 -4.77 5.11 12.63
C SER A 14 -3.25 5.04 12.67
N PHE A 15 -2.65 6.12 13.12
CA PHE A 15 -1.22 6.29 13.15
C PHE A 15 -0.79 6.61 14.56
N VAL A 16 0.50 6.37 14.80
CA VAL A 16 1.17 6.98 15.94
C VAL A 16 1.06 8.48 15.72
N GLU A 17 0.36 9.20 16.62
CA GLU A 17 0.41 10.66 16.61
C GLU A 17 1.86 11.11 16.62
N ALA A 18 2.19 12.21 15.94
CA ALA A 18 3.54 12.78 15.91
C ALA A 18 3.96 13.29 17.32
N GLY A 19 4.18 12.37 18.25
CA GLY A 19 4.77 12.59 19.57
C GLY A 19 6.28 12.40 19.51
N ASN A 20 6.97 12.98 20.49
CA ASN A 20 8.43 13.11 20.59
C ASN A 20 9.18 11.89 19.99
N PRO A 21 10.05 12.05 18.97
CA PRO A 21 10.69 10.97 18.20
C PRO A 21 11.69 10.10 19.00
N SER A 22 11.65 10.19 20.33
CA SER A 22 12.67 9.70 21.25
C SER A 22 12.38 8.34 21.91
N THR A 23 11.32 7.61 21.54
CA THR A 23 10.98 6.32 22.19
C THR A 23 11.01 5.09 21.28
N SER A 24 10.89 5.21 19.95
CA SER A 24 11.08 4.08 19.01
C SER A 24 11.84 4.55 17.77
N LYS A 25 12.77 3.72 17.28
CA LYS A 25 13.53 3.97 16.04
C LYS A 25 12.85 3.40 14.80
N LEU A 26 11.68 2.77 14.95
CA LEU A 26 10.93 2.22 13.83
C LEU A 26 10.46 3.34 12.90
N VAL A 27 10.84 3.26 11.62
CA VAL A 27 10.24 4.11 10.59
C VAL A 27 8.79 3.68 10.43
N ARG A 28 7.86 4.62 10.64
CA ARG A 28 6.42 4.42 10.52
C ARG A 28 5.80 5.50 9.65
N LEU A 29 4.62 5.20 9.11
CA LEU A 29 3.75 6.22 8.57
C LEU A 29 3.08 6.96 9.74
N VAL A 30 3.13 8.29 9.73
CA VAL A 30 2.67 9.16 10.80
C VAL A 30 1.72 10.18 10.20
N GLU A 31 0.54 10.34 10.80
CA GLU A 31 -0.42 11.37 10.42
C GLU A 31 0.02 12.74 10.95
N ASP A 32 -0.08 13.76 10.10
CA ASP A 32 0.16 15.14 10.49
C ASP A 32 -1.03 15.64 11.33
N PRO A 33 -0.84 15.86 12.64
CA PRO A 33 -1.93 16.28 13.53
C PRO A 33 -2.44 17.69 13.24
N SER A 34 -1.77 18.46 12.37
CA SER A 34 -2.18 19.80 11.96
C SER A 34 -3.04 19.84 10.69
N VAL A 35 -3.47 18.66 10.20
CA VAL A 35 -4.34 18.49 9.03
C VAL A 35 -5.63 17.82 9.47
N ASP A 36 -6.69 18.62 9.62
CA ASP A 36 -7.99 18.12 10.05
C ASP A 36 -8.72 17.38 8.93
N LYS A 37 -9.31 16.23 9.28
CA LYS A 37 -10.26 15.49 8.42
C LYS A 37 -11.66 16.08 8.57
N THR A 38 -12.26 16.51 7.46
CA THR A 38 -13.60 17.12 7.44
C THR A 38 -14.59 16.39 6.54
N ILE A 39 -14.21 15.23 5.99
CA ILE A 39 -15.13 14.38 5.21
C ILE A 39 -16.32 13.94 6.06
N ARG A 40 -17.49 13.91 5.42
CA ARG A 40 -18.75 13.43 5.99
C ARG A 40 -19.22 12.21 5.22
N PHE A 41 -19.80 11.27 5.94
CA PHE A 41 -20.42 10.08 5.35
C PHE A 41 -21.92 10.17 5.40
N ASP A 42 -22.58 9.47 4.49
CA ASP A 42 -23.99 9.21 4.63
C ASP A 42 -24.27 8.44 5.93
N GLU A 43 -25.43 8.73 6.51
CA GLU A 43 -25.82 8.09 7.76
C GLU A 43 -25.94 6.59 7.57
N MET A 44 -25.18 5.81 8.33
CA MET A 44 -25.39 4.37 8.40
C MET A 44 -25.93 4.07 9.79
N SER A 45 -27.22 3.76 9.86
CA SER A 45 -27.88 3.40 11.10
C SER A 45 -28.65 2.10 11.01
N VAL A 46 -28.70 1.39 12.15
CA VAL A 46 -29.53 0.20 12.30
C VAL A 46 -30.43 0.36 13.50
N GLU A 47 -31.72 0.11 13.30
CA GLU A 47 -32.70 0.12 14.38
C GLU A 47 -32.41 -1.03 15.35
N SER A 48 -32.40 -0.69 16.64
CA SER A 48 -32.26 -1.66 17.72
C SER A 48 -33.32 -1.41 18.78
N ASN A 49 -33.91 -2.51 19.25
CA ASN A 49 -34.92 -2.51 20.31
C ASN A 49 -34.31 -2.49 21.73
N ASN A 50 -32.98 -2.44 21.87
CA ASN A 50 -32.30 -2.39 23.17
C ASN A 50 -31.68 -1.00 23.42
N GLU A 51 -31.94 -0.42 24.59
CA GLU A 51 -31.48 0.93 25.00
C GLU A 51 -30.01 0.96 25.47
N HIS A 52 -29.40 -0.21 25.72
CA HIS A 52 -27.99 -0.35 26.06
C HIS A 52 -27.34 -1.32 25.08
N LEU A 53 -26.67 -0.77 24.06
CA LEU A 53 -25.89 -1.55 23.12
C LEU A 53 -24.43 -1.24 23.35
N ASP A 54 -23.72 -2.24 23.85
CA ASP A 54 -22.27 -2.24 23.75
C ASP A 54 -21.91 -2.67 22.33
N VAL A 55 -21.45 -1.71 21.51
CA VAL A 55 -20.79 -2.03 20.23
C VAL A 55 -19.45 -2.73 20.50
N GLN A 56 -18.94 -2.58 21.73
CA GLN A 56 -17.76 -3.22 22.30
C GLN A 56 -18.16 -4.56 22.94
N GLY A 57 -18.42 -5.58 22.12
CA GLY A 57 -18.65 -6.93 22.64
C GLY A 57 -19.50 -7.83 21.74
N GLY A 58 -18.99 -9.03 21.46
CA GLY A 58 -19.60 -10.05 20.59
C GLY A 58 -20.86 -10.73 21.13
N GLY A 59 -21.57 -10.15 22.11
CA GLY A 59 -22.70 -10.79 22.80
C GLY A 59 -24.10 -10.48 22.25
N SER A 60 -24.25 -9.62 21.23
CA SER A 60 -25.56 -9.22 20.69
C SER A 60 -25.66 -9.49 19.18
N LYS A 61 -26.87 -9.72 18.65
CA LYS A 61 -27.13 -9.82 17.19
C LYS A 61 -26.65 -8.58 16.40
N MET A 62 -26.55 -7.43 17.05
CA MET A 62 -25.96 -6.19 16.52
C MET A 62 -24.43 -6.25 16.49
N GLY A 63 -23.80 -6.95 17.44
CA GLY A 63 -22.36 -7.18 17.50
C GLY A 63 -21.81 -8.08 16.38
N GLU A 64 -22.67 -8.80 15.65
CA GLU A 64 -22.26 -9.56 14.46
C GLU A 64 -21.96 -8.66 13.26
N LEU A 65 -22.59 -7.48 13.19
CA LEU A 65 -22.49 -6.59 12.03
C LEU A 65 -21.09 -6.02 11.87
N GLY A 66 -20.55 -6.14 10.66
CA GLY A 66 -19.18 -5.74 10.33
C GLY A 66 -18.11 -6.68 10.90
N LEU A 67 -18.46 -7.67 11.74
CA LEU A 67 -17.54 -8.63 12.34
C LEU A 67 -17.51 -9.96 11.57
N THR A 68 -18.66 -10.63 11.45
CA THR A 68 -18.77 -11.93 10.77
C THR A 68 -18.91 -11.77 9.25
N TYR A 69 -19.48 -10.65 8.80
CA TYR A 69 -19.64 -10.28 7.41
C TYR A 69 -19.69 -8.75 7.24
N PRO A 70 -19.36 -8.21 6.05
CA PRO A 70 -19.32 -6.77 5.85
C PRO A 70 -20.74 -6.21 5.87
N MET A 71 -20.95 -5.19 6.70
CA MET A 71 -22.19 -4.43 6.64
C MET A 71 -22.11 -3.48 5.45
N ILE A 72 -22.97 -3.69 4.46
CA ILE A 72 -23.01 -2.92 3.23
C ILE A 72 -24.39 -2.31 3.07
N ARG A 73 -24.43 -1.00 2.83
CA ARG A 73 -25.65 -0.29 2.47
C ARG A 73 -25.49 0.32 1.08
N ILE A 74 -26.53 0.18 0.27
CA ILE A 74 -26.67 0.85 -1.02
C ILE A 74 -28.05 1.50 -1.01
N ASN A 75 -28.09 2.83 -1.18
CA ASN A 75 -29.30 3.63 -0.99
C ASN A 75 -29.92 3.35 0.40
N ASP A 76 -31.20 3.01 0.45
CA ASP A 76 -31.91 2.70 1.70
C ASP A 76 -31.82 1.21 2.11
N MET A 77 -31.09 0.39 1.35
CA MET A 77 -31.04 -1.07 1.57
C MET A 77 -29.73 -1.49 2.24
N ILE A 78 -29.84 -2.11 3.42
CA ILE A 78 -28.77 -2.92 4.01
C ILE A 78 -28.80 -4.32 3.39
N ILE A 79 -27.68 -4.76 2.83
CA ILE A 79 -27.58 -6.04 2.14
C ILE A 79 -27.44 -7.17 3.16
N ALA A 80 -28.33 -8.16 3.09
CA ALA A 80 -28.27 -9.33 3.96
C ALA A 80 -27.13 -10.28 3.54
N LEU A 81 -26.51 -10.95 4.51
CA LEU A 81 -25.43 -11.93 4.29
C LEU A 81 -25.75 -12.95 3.18
N LYS A 82 -26.97 -13.51 3.18
CA LYS A 82 -27.40 -14.50 2.17
C LYS A 82 -27.32 -13.99 0.72
N ASN A 83 -27.33 -12.67 0.54
CA ASN A 83 -27.27 -12.03 -0.76
C ASN A 83 -25.84 -11.64 -1.17
N ILE A 84 -24.87 -11.66 -0.25
CA ILE A 84 -23.48 -11.32 -0.54
C ILE A 84 -22.74 -12.58 -1.00
N THR A 85 -22.35 -12.63 -2.27
CA THR A 85 -21.53 -13.72 -2.80
C THR A 85 -20.05 -13.49 -2.52
N SER A 86 -19.57 -12.26 -2.74
CA SER A 86 -18.21 -11.87 -2.37
C SER A 86 -18.04 -10.36 -2.37
N MET A 87 -17.02 -9.89 -1.65
CA MET A 87 -16.57 -8.50 -1.67
C MET A 87 -15.04 -8.48 -1.70
N THR A 88 -14.46 -7.59 -2.50
CA THR A 88 -13.02 -7.32 -2.57
C THR A 88 -12.79 -5.83 -2.45
N ILE A 89 -11.96 -5.41 -1.50
CA ILE A 89 -11.42 -4.05 -1.43
C ILE A 89 -9.95 -4.12 -1.84
N SER A 90 -9.53 -3.30 -2.81
CA SER A 90 -8.14 -3.26 -3.30
C SER A 90 -7.50 -1.92 -3.01
N LEU A 91 -6.34 -1.95 -2.34
CA LEU A 91 -5.47 -0.80 -2.09
C LEU A 91 -4.26 -0.82 -3.05
N SER A 92 -4.38 -1.45 -4.21
CA SER A 92 -3.26 -1.53 -5.18
C SER A 92 -3.06 -0.21 -5.94
N ASP A 93 -4.14 0.49 -6.22
CA ASP A 93 -4.14 1.74 -6.97
C ASP A 93 -3.90 2.97 -6.06
N PHE A 94 -3.95 4.16 -6.67
CA PHE A 94 -3.82 5.42 -5.93
C PHE A 94 -5.01 5.70 -5.03
N ILE A 95 -6.24 5.40 -5.48
CA ILE A 95 -7.45 5.46 -4.65
C ILE A 95 -7.98 4.03 -4.48
N PRO A 96 -8.37 3.60 -3.27
CA PRO A 96 -8.91 2.27 -3.06
C PRO A 96 -10.17 2.03 -3.87
N SER A 97 -10.36 0.79 -4.30
CA SER A 97 -11.55 0.36 -5.03
C SER A 97 -12.25 -0.78 -4.31
N ILE A 98 -13.56 -0.91 -4.55
CA ILE A 98 -14.37 -2.01 -4.05
C ILE A 98 -15.04 -2.73 -5.22
N LYS A 99 -15.14 -4.05 -5.12
CA LYS A 99 -15.98 -4.88 -5.97
C LYS A 99 -16.88 -5.74 -5.09
N LEU A 100 -18.18 -5.68 -5.33
CA LEU A 100 -19.21 -6.43 -4.60
C LEU A 100 -20.00 -7.29 -5.57
N ASN A 101 -20.15 -8.58 -5.26
CA ASN A 101 -20.97 -9.50 -6.03
C ASN A 101 -22.13 -9.99 -5.17
N LEU A 102 -23.34 -9.84 -5.69
CA LEU A 102 -24.58 -10.16 -5.01
C LEU A 102 -25.39 -11.21 -5.78
N ILE A 103 -26.25 -11.92 -5.06
CA ILE A 103 -27.24 -12.83 -5.61
C ILE A 103 -28.59 -12.62 -4.93
N TYR A 104 -29.66 -12.51 -5.72
CA TYR A 104 -31.04 -12.43 -5.25
C TYR A 104 -31.87 -13.54 -5.92
N GLU A 105 -32.90 -14.01 -5.23
CA GLU A 105 -33.83 -15.04 -5.74
C GLU A 105 -34.87 -14.46 -6.71
N ASP A 106 -34.95 -13.12 -6.79
CA ASP A 106 -35.91 -12.38 -7.59
C ASP A 106 -35.25 -11.21 -8.34
N THR A 107 -36.07 -10.30 -8.88
CA THR A 107 -35.64 -9.09 -9.61
C THR A 107 -35.88 -7.79 -8.83
N THR A 108 -36.15 -7.88 -7.52
CA THR A 108 -36.49 -6.71 -6.69
C THR A 108 -35.33 -5.72 -6.60
N PHE A 109 -34.09 -6.21 -6.54
CA PHE A 109 -32.91 -5.35 -6.56
C PHE A 109 -32.88 -4.48 -7.83
N ILE A 110 -33.02 -5.09 -9.02
CA ILE A 110 -33.00 -4.36 -10.29
C ILE A 110 -34.15 -3.35 -10.37
N SER A 111 -35.35 -3.76 -9.96
CA SER A 111 -36.56 -2.93 -10.14
C SER A 111 -36.66 -1.76 -9.16
N LYS A 112 -36.04 -1.86 -7.97
CA LYS A 112 -36.20 -0.84 -6.91
C LYS A 112 -34.89 -0.22 -6.43
N ASN A 113 -33.80 -0.97 -6.44
CA ASN A 113 -32.54 -0.62 -5.76
C ASN A 113 -31.34 -0.58 -6.72
N MET A 114 -31.59 -0.58 -8.03
CA MET A 114 -30.52 -0.41 -9.01
C MET A 114 -29.85 0.96 -8.78
N PRO A 115 -28.54 1.00 -8.53
CA PRO A 115 -27.84 2.26 -8.31
C PRO A 115 -27.98 3.22 -9.48
N LYS A 116 -28.13 4.50 -9.15
CA LYS A 116 -28.17 5.65 -10.05
C LYS A 116 -26.84 6.41 -9.98
N ASP A 117 -26.70 7.41 -10.85
CA ASP A 117 -25.54 8.29 -10.83
C ASP A 117 -25.43 9.02 -9.49
N GLY A 118 -24.24 8.98 -8.89
CA GLY A 118 -23.96 9.53 -7.57
C GLY A 118 -24.32 8.62 -6.38
N ASP A 119 -24.97 7.47 -6.59
CA ASP A 119 -25.29 6.56 -5.49
C ASP A 119 -24.00 5.98 -4.86
N MET A 120 -24.01 5.89 -3.54
CA MET A 120 -22.88 5.40 -2.74
C MET A 120 -23.11 3.97 -2.25
N LEU A 121 -22.01 3.24 -2.15
CA LEU A 121 -21.91 2.03 -1.35
C LEU A 121 -21.23 2.42 -0.04
N SER A 122 -22.01 2.42 1.04
CA SER A 122 -21.50 2.64 2.40
C SER A 122 -21.10 1.29 3.00
N LEU A 123 -19.87 1.21 3.52
CA LEU A 123 -19.27 0.00 4.07
C LEU A 123 -18.96 0.17 5.56
N PHE A 124 -19.19 -0.88 6.36
CA PHE A 124 -18.65 -1.01 7.71
C PHE A 124 -18.08 -2.43 7.96
N ILE A 125 -16.82 -2.51 8.40
CA ILE A 125 -16.11 -3.75 8.77
C ILE A 125 -15.23 -3.49 9.99
N ARG A 126 -15.13 -4.44 10.92
CA ARG A 126 -14.30 -4.36 12.12
C ARG A 126 -13.65 -5.71 12.44
N THR A 127 -12.70 -5.68 13.37
CA THR A 127 -12.14 -6.90 13.99
C THR A 127 -12.86 -7.21 15.31
N ASP A 128 -12.49 -8.32 15.97
CA ASP A 128 -13.02 -8.71 17.27
C ASP A 128 -12.43 -7.93 18.45
N SER A 129 -11.53 -6.96 18.21
CA SER A 129 -10.90 -6.13 19.24
C SER A 129 -11.31 -4.67 19.13
N ASP A 130 -11.78 -4.08 20.22
CA ASP A 130 -12.18 -2.66 20.29
C ASP A 130 -10.98 -1.72 20.39
N ALA A 131 -9.80 -2.27 20.67
CA ALA A 131 -8.54 -1.54 20.57
C ALA A 131 -8.10 -1.30 19.12
N MET A 132 -8.75 -1.97 18.16
CA MET A 132 -8.45 -1.84 16.73
C MET A 132 -9.43 -0.91 16.04
N GLN A 133 -8.91 -0.17 15.06
CA GLN A 133 -9.75 0.61 14.19
C GLN A 133 -10.63 -0.28 13.32
N TYR A 134 -11.82 0.23 13.03
CA TYR A 134 -12.72 -0.30 12.03
C TYR A 134 -12.60 0.48 10.72
N LEU A 135 -13.11 -0.12 9.65
CA LEU A 135 -13.33 0.52 8.35
C LEU A 135 -14.77 1.01 8.28
N ARG A 136 -14.97 2.29 7.99
CA ARG A 136 -16.29 2.90 7.71
C ARG A 136 -16.15 3.79 6.49
N ASP A 137 -16.33 3.24 5.31
CA ASP A 137 -15.90 3.92 4.08
C ASP A 137 -17.07 4.10 3.12
N GLU A 138 -16.97 5.11 2.25
CA GLU A 138 -17.95 5.34 1.20
C GLU A 138 -17.29 5.21 -0.16
N PHE A 139 -17.89 4.38 -1.00
CA PHE A 139 -17.45 4.16 -2.35
C PHE A 139 -18.50 4.69 -3.30
N VAL A 140 -18.12 5.62 -4.17
CA VAL A 140 -18.99 6.03 -5.28
C VAL A 140 -19.10 4.87 -6.26
N ILE A 141 -20.33 4.49 -6.60
CA ILE A 141 -20.58 3.37 -7.50
C ILE A 141 -20.22 3.81 -8.93
N THR A 142 -19.27 3.11 -9.54
CA THR A 142 -18.78 3.40 -10.90
C THR A 142 -19.40 2.48 -11.94
N SER A 143 -19.87 1.30 -11.54
CA SER A 143 -20.62 0.39 -12.41
C SER A 143 -21.48 -0.57 -11.60
N CYS A 144 -22.64 -0.92 -12.17
CA CYS A 144 -23.50 -1.99 -11.68
C CYS A 144 -23.98 -2.80 -12.87
N THR A 145 -23.68 -4.10 -12.89
CA THR A 145 -24.10 -5.03 -13.94
C THR A 145 -24.97 -6.11 -13.34
N SER A 146 -26.03 -6.51 -14.06
CA SER A 146 -26.94 -7.54 -13.62
C SER A 146 -27.10 -8.63 -14.67
N LEU A 147 -27.03 -9.89 -14.26
CA LEU A 147 -27.26 -11.07 -15.09
C LEU A 147 -28.41 -11.88 -14.51
N LYS A 148 -29.47 -12.07 -15.31
CA LYS A 148 -30.58 -12.96 -14.94
C LYS A 148 -30.19 -14.42 -15.20
N GLY A 149 -30.69 -15.32 -14.36
CA GLY A 149 -30.57 -16.76 -14.58
C GLY A 149 -31.16 -17.18 -15.93
N ALA A 150 -30.52 -18.13 -16.61
CA ALA A 150 -31.09 -18.78 -17.79
C ALA A 150 -32.11 -19.85 -17.38
N ASN A 151 -33.03 -20.19 -18.29
CA ASN A 151 -33.91 -21.37 -18.22
C ASN A 151 -34.71 -21.54 -16.91
N GLY A 152 -35.62 -20.61 -16.61
CA GLY A 152 -36.54 -20.74 -15.47
C GLY A 152 -35.93 -20.45 -14.09
N ASN A 153 -34.62 -20.17 -14.02
CA ASN A 153 -33.96 -19.71 -12.81
C ASN A 153 -34.23 -18.20 -12.60
N THR A 154 -34.94 -17.85 -11.53
CA THR A 154 -35.28 -16.45 -11.18
C THR A 154 -34.13 -15.69 -10.53
N ASN A 155 -33.01 -16.37 -10.24
CA ASN A 155 -31.91 -15.74 -9.55
C ASN A 155 -31.26 -14.64 -10.40
N THR A 156 -31.05 -13.49 -9.77
CA THR A 156 -30.34 -12.36 -10.36
C THR A 156 -28.97 -12.25 -9.72
N ARG A 157 -27.91 -12.30 -10.54
CA ARG A 157 -26.55 -11.98 -10.12
C ARG A 157 -26.24 -10.53 -10.41
N ILE A 158 -25.69 -9.80 -9.44
CA ILE A 158 -25.31 -8.39 -9.59
C ILE A 158 -23.82 -8.26 -9.27
N SER A 159 -23.09 -7.49 -10.08
CA SER A 159 -21.71 -7.10 -9.81
C SER A 159 -21.60 -5.58 -9.80
N ILE A 160 -21.14 -5.04 -8.69
CA ILE A 160 -21.01 -3.60 -8.43
C ILE A 160 -19.52 -3.30 -8.24
N SER A 161 -19.03 -2.28 -8.92
CA SER A 161 -17.70 -1.73 -8.68
C SER A 161 -17.83 -0.29 -8.20
N GLY A 162 -16.94 0.11 -7.29
CA GLY A 162 -16.87 1.46 -6.77
C GLY A 162 -15.45 1.89 -6.46
N LYS A 163 -15.28 3.20 -6.24
CA LYS A 163 -14.00 3.84 -5.89
C LYS A 163 -14.21 4.63 -4.61
N LEU A 164 -13.24 4.64 -3.69
CA LEU A 164 -13.34 5.39 -2.44
C LEU A 164 -13.66 6.86 -2.77
N PHE A 165 -14.73 7.38 -2.18
CA PHE A 165 -15.26 8.68 -2.53
C PHE A 165 -14.55 9.78 -1.75
N VAL A 166 -13.81 10.64 -2.47
CA VAL A 166 -13.26 11.89 -1.95
C VAL A 166 -13.91 13.04 -2.72
N PRO A 167 -14.76 13.87 -2.07
CA PRO A 167 -15.55 14.90 -2.76
C PRO A 167 -14.71 15.82 -3.66
N GLY A 168 -15.04 15.85 -4.95
CA GLY A 168 -14.40 16.73 -5.93
C GLY A 168 -12.96 16.35 -6.34
N PHE A 169 -12.40 15.25 -5.84
CA PHE A 169 -11.00 14.87 -6.11
C PHE A 169 -10.77 14.48 -7.57
N ASP A 170 -11.77 13.81 -8.18
CA ASP A 170 -11.77 13.44 -9.61
C ASP A 170 -12.21 14.59 -10.54
N SER A 171 -12.62 15.73 -9.97
CA SER A 171 -13.08 16.88 -10.75
C SER A 171 -11.94 17.54 -11.53
N ARG A 172 -12.17 17.80 -12.82
CA ARG A 172 -11.24 18.52 -13.70
C ARG A 172 -11.54 20.02 -13.81
N ALA A 173 -12.50 20.53 -13.04
CA ALA A 173 -12.86 21.94 -13.04
C ALA A 173 -11.90 22.81 -12.20
N VAL A 174 -10.83 22.22 -11.66
CA VAL A 174 -9.93 22.87 -10.71
C VAL A 174 -8.75 23.51 -11.43
N THR A 175 -8.49 24.78 -11.11
CA THR A 175 -7.24 25.47 -11.45
C THR A 175 -6.67 26.11 -10.19
N ARG A 176 -5.48 25.67 -9.75
CA ARG A 176 -4.81 26.15 -8.54
C ARG A 176 -3.30 26.19 -8.76
N GLY A 177 -2.65 27.21 -8.20
CA GLY A 177 -1.20 27.31 -8.10
C GLY A 177 -0.77 27.09 -6.65
N PHE A 178 0.30 26.34 -6.47
CA PHE A 178 0.95 26.11 -5.19
C PHE A 178 2.42 26.48 -5.32
N THR A 179 3.02 26.92 -4.22
CA THR A 179 4.45 27.23 -4.15
C THR A 179 4.99 26.53 -2.91
N GLY A 180 6.01 25.70 -3.08
CA GLY A 180 6.54 24.90 -1.99
C GLY A 180 7.31 23.68 -2.47
N SER A 181 7.77 22.89 -1.50
CA SER A 181 8.29 21.55 -1.75
C SER A 181 7.16 20.61 -2.16
N SER A 182 7.47 19.47 -2.78
CA SER A 182 6.43 18.47 -3.11
C SER A 182 5.69 18.02 -1.85
N LYS A 183 6.37 17.79 -0.73
CA LYS A 183 5.74 17.43 0.55
C LYS A 183 4.78 18.51 1.05
N SER A 184 5.18 19.78 1.05
CA SER A 184 4.33 20.88 1.54
C SER A 184 3.10 21.08 0.64
N VAL A 185 3.28 20.98 -0.68
CA VAL A 185 2.18 21.09 -1.65
C VAL A 185 1.18 19.95 -1.50
N LEU A 186 1.64 18.71 -1.32
CA LEU A 186 0.75 17.57 -1.10
C LEU A 186 -0.04 17.70 0.20
N ARG A 187 0.58 18.23 1.27
CA ARG A 187 -0.10 18.56 2.51
C ARG A 187 -1.21 19.60 2.30
N ASP A 188 -0.96 20.66 1.52
CA ASP A 188 -1.98 21.68 1.23
C ASP A 188 -3.11 21.14 0.34
N VAL A 189 -2.79 20.24 -0.59
CA VAL A 189 -3.80 19.50 -1.36
C VAL A 189 -4.69 18.69 -0.41
N ALA A 190 -4.13 17.93 0.52
CA ALA A 190 -4.90 17.13 1.48
C ALA A 190 -5.88 18.00 2.29
N LYS A 191 -5.40 19.12 2.86
CA LYS A 191 -6.22 20.12 3.56
C LYS A 191 -7.39 20.62 2.71
N SER A 192 -7.14 20.93 1.44
CA SER A 192 -8.16 21.48 0.55
C SER A 192 -9.30 20.51 0.22
N TYR A 193 -9.08 19.21 0.41
CA TYR A 193 -10.05 18.16 0.20
C TYR A 193 -10.64 17.60 1.51
N GLY A 194 -10.22 18.12 2.66
CA GLY A 194 -10.70 17.68 3.97
C GLY A 194 -10.25 16.26 4.34
N ILE A 195 -9.13 15.79 3.77
CA ILE A 195 -8.49 14.51 4.09
C ILE A 195 -7.22 14.74 4.91
N GLY A 196 -6.81 13.73 5.68
CA GLY A 196 -5.56 13.76 6.43
C GLY A 196 -4.34 13.74 5.52
N PHE A 197 -3.17 14.01 6.09
CA PHE A 197 -1.88 13.87 5.41
C PHE A 197 -0.97 12.99 6.26
N ALA A 198 -0.38 11.95 5.67
CA ALA A 198 0.49 11.03 6.39
C ALA A 198 1.85 10.91 5.69
N PHE A 199 2.94 10.88 6.47
CA PHE A 199 4.31 10.82 5.96
C PHE A 199 5.21 9.95 6.84
N ASN A 200 6.35 9.49 6.31
CA ASN A 200 7.35 8.71 7.06
C ASN A 200 8.72 9.40 7.16
N ASP A 201 8.90 10.51 6.45
CA ASP A 201 10.13 11.29 6.44
C ASP A 201 9.86 12.66 7.06
N TYR A 202 10.45 12.95 8.22
CA TYR A 202 10.22 14.22 8.92
C TYR A 202 10.88 15.40 8.24
N ASP A 203 12.03 15.19 7.58
CA ASP A 203 12.65 16.24 6.78
C ASP A 203 11.77 16.57 5.57
N ASP A 204 11.96 17.76 5.03
CA ASP A 204 11.29 18.18 3.81
C ASP A 204 12.00 17.64 2.56
N THR A 205 11.34 17.77 1.42
CA THR A 205 11.95 17.54 0.10
C THR A 205 12.71 18.78 -0.37
N GLU A 206 13.72 18.57 -1.20
CA GLU A 206 14.64 19.60 -1.72
C GLU A 206 14.26 19.97 -3.15
N ASP A 207 12.98 20.26 -3.36
CA ASP A 207 12.37 20.46 -4.68
C ASP A 207 11.38 21.63 -4.73
N PHE A 208 11.68 22.66 -3.93
CA PHE A 208 10.88 23.88 -3.89
C PHE A 208 10.68 24.48 -5.29
N GLN A 209 9.42 24.67 -5.68
CA GLN A 209 9.03 25.27 -6.96
C GLN A 209 7.56 25.70 -6.97
N THR A 210 7.11 26.25 -8.11
CA THR A 210 5.67 26.47 -8.37
C THR A 210 5.06 25.27 -9.06
N TRP A 211 3.98 24.76 -8.46
CA TRP A 211 3.19 23.64 -8.97
C TRP A 211 1.83 24.15 -9.43
N ILE A 212 1.42 23.80 -10.64
CA ILE A 212 0.18 24.31 -11.22
C ILE A 212 -0.72 23.12 -11.55
N GLN A 213 -1.84 23.02 -10.84
CA GLN A 213 -2.95 22.18 -11.25
C GLN A 213 -3.80 23.00 -12.23
N CYS A 214 -3.88 22.61 -13.50
CA CYS A 214 -4.66 23.34 -14.49
C CYS A 214 -5.63 22.44 -15.25
N ARG A 215 -6.93 22.52 -14.90
CA ARG A 215 -8.01 21.76 -15.56
C ARG A 215 -7.78 20.24 -15.60
N GLU A 216 -7.10 19.73 -14.58
CA GLU A 216 -6.86 18.30 -14.36
C GLU A 216 -7.43 17.86 -13.01
N SER A 217 -7.63 16.56 -12.84
CA SER A 217 -8.07 16.01 -11.55
C SER A 217 -6.95 16.11 -10.53
N SER A 218 -7.32 16.20 -9.25
CA SER A 218 -6.31 16.23 -8.19
C SER A 218 -5.54 14.92 -8.05
N GLU A 219 -6.12 13.80 -8.48
CA GLU A 219 -5.38 12.55 -8.63
C GLU A 219 -4.19 12.69 -9.61
N SER A 220 -4.44 13.25 -10.81
CA SER A 220 -3.39 13.44 -11.82
C SER A 220 -2.34 14.43 -11.34
N PHE A 221 -2.78 15.55 -10.74
CA PHE A 221 -1.89 16.56 -10.19
C PHE A 221 -0.98 15.98 -9.09
N VAL A 222 -1.55 15.26 -8.12
CA VAL A 222 -0.78 14.62 -7.04
C VAL A 222 0.23 13.60 -7.61
N LYS A 223 -0.19 12.76 -8.56
CA LYS A 223 0.72 11.81 -9.22
C LYS A 223 1.87 12.53 -9.93
N SER A 224 1.60 13.68 -10.55
CA SER A 224 2.62 14.53 -11.18
C SER A 224 3.58 15.12 -10.14
N VAL A 225 3.07 15.70 -9.04
CA VAL A 225 3.91 16.25 -7.96
C VAL A 225 4.81 15.15 -7.38
N VAL A 226 4.28 13.96 -7.14
CA VAL A 226 5.04 12.83 -6.57
C VAL A 226 6.09 12.30 -7.55
N SER A 227 5.79 12.21 -8.84
CA SER A 227 6.77 11.73 -9.82
C SER A 227 7.94 12.71 -10.00
N HIS A 228 7.69 14.01 -9.82
CA HIS A 228 8.72 15.05 -9.88
C HIS A 228 9.31 15.39 -8.50
N ALA A 229 8.93 14.64 -7.45
CA ALA A 229 9.44 14.87 -6.12
C ALA A 229 10.93 14.51 -6.00
N TRP A 230 11.70 15.37 -5.36
CA TRP A 230 13.14 15.20 -5.19
C TRP A 230 13.61 15.63 -3.80
N LYS A 231 14.43 14.79 -3.15
CA LYS A 231 15.16 15.14 -1.91
C LYS A 231 16.66 14.96 -2.10
N ASN A 232 17.07 13.78 -2.56
CA ASN A 232 18.47 13.46 -2.85
C ASN A 232 18.53 12.25 -3.80
N ASN A 233 19.74 11.84 -4.15
CA ASN A 233 20.03 10.72 -5.06
C ASN A 233 19.66 9.33 -4.53
N THR A 234 19.18 9.20 -3.28
CA THR A 234 18.76 7.90 -2.72
C THR A 234 17.28 7.85 -2.35
N SER A 235 16.63 9.00 -2.20
CA SER A 235 15.22 9.10 -1.82
C SER A 235 14.32 8.96 -3.05
N PHE A 236 13.25 8.18 -2.93
CA PHE A 236 12.25 8.05 -3.98
C PHE A 236 10.87 7.84 -3.38
N PHE A 237 9.84 8.33 -4.07
CA PHE A 237 8.56 8.61 -3.43
C PHE A 237 7.39 7.85 -4.03
N LYS A 238 6.42 7.52 -3.17
CA LYS A 238 5.09 7.03 -3.56
C LYS A 238 4.02 7.75 -2.77
N ALA A 239 2.84 7.86 -3.37
CA ALA A 239 1.65 8.35 -2.67
C ALA A 239 0.40 7.58 -3.04
N TRP A 240 -0.59 7.61 -2.14
CA TRP A 240 -1.93 7.04 -2.33
C TRP A 240 -2.89 7.65 -1.30
N ILE A 241 -4.18 7.45 -1.52
CA ILE A 241 -5.21 7.63 -0.50
C ILE A 241 -5.46 6.29 0.18
N ASP A 242 -5.51 6.25 1.51
CA ASP A 242 -5.83 5.03 2.26
C ASP A 242 -7.31 4.95 2.67
N LEU A 243 -7.72 3.84 3.28
CA LEU A 243 -9.08 3.65 3.83
C LEU A 243 -9.34 4.43 5.13
N TYR A 244 -8.35 5.19 5.61
CA TYR A 244 -8.48 6.08 6.76
C TYR A 244 -8.54 7.55 6.31
N TYR A 245 -8.74 7.78 5.01
CA TYR A 245 -8.86 9.09 4.37
C TYR A 245 -7.65 9.99 4.61
N ASN A 246 -6.46 9.45 4.39
CA ASN A 246 -5.21 10.20 4.35
C ASN A 246 -4.63 10.18 2.95
N LEU A 247 -4.10 11.32 2.50
CA LEU A 247 -3.09 11.34 1.46
C LEU A 247 -1.75 10.92 2.08
N CYS A 248 -1.37 9.68 1.86
CA CYS A 248 -0.10 9.13 2.31
C CYS A 248 0.99 9.50 1.31
N TYR A 249 2.08 10.09 1.78
CA TYR A 249 3.26 10.45 0.99
C TYR A 249 4.52 9.92 1.67
N ILE A 250 5.15 8.91 1.05
CA ILE A 250 6.27 8.21 1.68
C ILE A 250 7.56 8.31 0.86
N ASN A 251 8.68 8.44 1.57
CA ASN A 251 10.01 8.11 1.08
C ASN A 251 10.21 6.60 1.25
N VAL A 252 10.11 5.85 0.15
CA VAL A 252 10.16 4.38 0.18
C VAL A 252 11.53 3.88 0.64
N ASN A 253 12.61 4.60 0.30
CA ASN A 253 13.96 4.18 0.65
C ASN A 253 14.17 4.10 2.17
N LYS A 254 13.55 5.00 2.95
CA LYS A 254 13.66 5.00 4.41
C LYS A 254 13.20 3.68 5.06
N PHE A 255 12.26 2.96 4.45
CA PHE A 255 11.85 1.64 4.95
C PHE A 255 12.78 0.49 4.53
N LEU A 256 13.66 0.70 3.55
CA LEU A 256 14.56 -0.32 3.00
C LEU A 256 15.98 -0.28 3.62
N LEU A 257 16.39 0.88 4.12
CA LEU A 257 17.73 1.10 4.69
C LEU A 257 17.87 0.46 6.07
N SER A 258 18.97 -0.29 6.27
CA SER A 258 19.34 -0.90 7.57
C SER A 258 19.64 0.16 8.62
N ASP A 259 20.35 1.22 8.24
CA ASP A 259 20.78 2.27 9.16
C ASP A 259 19.60 3.08 9.72
N GLU A 260 18.49 3.10 8.99
CA GLU A 260 17.24 3.74 9.38
C GLU A 260 16.29 2.78 10.13
N ASN A 261 16.52 1.47 10.07
CA ASN A 261 15.65 0.46 10.68
C ASN A 261 16.45 -0.59 11.43
N ASN A 262 16.43 -0.52 12.76
CA ASN A 262 16.82 -1.65 13.59
C ASN A 262 15.93 -2.87 13.28
N GLU A 263 16.40 -4.08 13.55
CA GLU A 263 15.62 -5.33 13.42
C GLU A 263 14.50 -5.44 14.47
N GLU A 264 14.00 -4.31 14.98
CA GLU A 264 12.88 -4.22 15.89
C GLU A 264 11.60 -4.60 15.14
N VAL A 265 10.74 -5.34 15.83
CA VAL A 265 9.45 -5.80 15.30
C VAL A 265 8.36 -5.04 16.03
N ASP A 266 7.47 -4.41 15.26
CA ASP A 266 6.33 -3.69 15.81
C ASP A 266 5.33 -4.64 16.48
N ILE A 267 4.59 -4.14 17.47
CA ILE A 267 3.59 -4.91 18.22
C ILE A 267 2.20 -4.35 17.99
N THR A 268 1.19 -5.21 18.05
CA THR A 268 -0.21 -4.83 17.84
C THR A 268 -1.14 -5.66 18.70
N PHE A 269 -2.41 -5.27 18.76
CA PHE A 269 -3.44 -6.03 19.47
C PHE A 269 -3.77 -7.34 18.74
N VAL A 270 -3.98 -8.38 19.55
CA VAL A 270 -4.43 -9.70 19.12
C VAL A 270 -5.86 -9.61 18.62
N THR A 271 -6.09 -10.20 17.45
CA THR A 271 -7.43 -10.48 16.92
C THR A 271 -7.50 -11.95 16.57
N ASN A 272 -8.62 -12.60 16.89
CA ASN A 272 -8.78 -14.03 16.69
C ASN A 272 -9.80 -14.29 15.59
N ILE A 273 -9.34 -15.00 14.55
CA ILE A 273 -10.15 -15.32 13.38
C ILE A 273 -11.36 -16.20 13.76
N LEU A 274 -11.18 -17.12 14.71
CA LEU A 274 -12.27 -17.98 15.17
C LEU A 274 -13.32 -17.20 15.96
N ASN A 275 -12.93 -16.16 16.70
CA ASN A 275 -13.89 -15.30 17.39
C ASN A 275 -14.75 -14.52 16.39
N MET A 276 -14.16 -14.07 15.28
CA MET A 276 -14.88 -13.37 14.21
C MET A 276 -15.96 -14.26 13.56
N TYR A 277 -15.84 -15.59 13.63
CA TYR A 277 -16.82 -16.53 13.07
C TYR A 277 -17.74 -17.16 14.12
N ASN A 278 -17.17 -17.70 15.21
CA ASN A 278 -17.88 -18.47 16.24
C ASN A 278 -18.41 -17.61 17.40
N GLN A 279 -18.16 -16.29 17.40
CA GLN A 279 -18.68 -15.35 18.40
C GLN A 279 -18.32 -15.76 19.84
N LEU A 280 -17.10 -16.25 20.07
CA LEU A 280 -16.67 -16.63 21.41
C LEU A 280 -16.63 -15.38 22.31
N THR A 281 -17.27 -15.47 23.47
CA THR A 281 -17.31 -14.41 24.48
C THR A 281 -15.97 -14.31 25.18
N ILE A 282 -15.01 -13.62 24.57
CA ILE A 282 -13.75 -13.20 25.20
C ILE A 282 -13.84 -11.68 25.37
N ASP A 283 -13.55 -11.19 26.58
CA ASP A 283 -13.47 -9.74 26.84
C ASP A 283 -12.30 -9.16 26.02
N SER A 284 -12.64 -8.44 24.95
CA SER A 284 -11.71 -7.79 24.04
C SER A 284 -11.73 -6.27 24.15
N SER A 285 -12.25 -5.75 25.28
CA SER A 285 -12.23 -4.32 25.59
C SER A 285 -10.80 -3.78 25.65
N THR A 286 -10.64 -2.48 25.36
CA THR A 286 -9.34 -1.83 25.16
C THR A 286 -8.35 -2.02 26.32
N GLY A 287 -8.84 -2.20 27.57
CA GLY A 287 -7.99 -2.40 28.75
C GLY A 287 -7.44 -3.83 28.93
N ASN A 288 -8.02 -4.82 28.25
CA ASN A 288 -7.70 -6.24 28.41
C ASN A 288 -7.18 -6.90 27.12
N ALA A 289 -7.08 -6.15 26.01
CA ALA A 289 -6.62 -6.66 24.73
C ALA A 289 -5.13 -7.08 24.77
N ALA A 290 -4.87 -8.37 24.54
CA ALA A 290 -3.52 -8.90 24.45
C ALA A 290 -2.76 -8.32 23.24
N MET A 291 -1.43 -8.29 23.31
CA MET A 291 -0.56 -7.82 22.22
C MET A 291 0.28 -8.97 21.65
N LEU A 292 0.63 -8.88 20.36
CA LEU A 292 1.55 -9.77 19.69
C LEU A 292 2.48 -9.02 18.71
N PRO A 293 3.62 -9.63 18.32
CA PRO A 293 4.46 -9.12 17.24
C PRO A 293 3.73 -9.16 15.89
N LYS A 294 3.87 -8.09 15.09
CA LYS A 294 3.41 -8.01 13.70
C LYS A 294 4.37 -8.78 12.79
N ILE A 295 4.22 -10.10 12.70
CA ILE A 295 5.05 -10.96 11.84
C ILE A 295 4.15 -11.82 10.96
N LEU A 296 4.34 -11.74 9.64
CA LEU A 296 3.63 -12.64 8.71
C LEU A 296 4.38 -13.97 8.60
N SER A 297 3.70 -15.09 8.89
CA SER A 297 4.33 -16.40 8.84
C SER A 297 3.38 -17.54 8.51
N ASN A 298 3.88 -18.58 7.86
CA ASN A 298 3.16 -19.85 7.68
C ASN A 298 3.47 -20.88 8.80
N ALA A 299 4.13 -20.47 9.87
CA ALA A 299 4.37 -21.32 11.03
C ALA A 299 3.07 -21.58 11.80
N THR A 300 2.92 -22.78 12.37
CA THR A 300 1.65 -23.25 12.97
C THR A 300 1.24 -22.43 14.20
N GLU A 301 2.20 -21.77 14.87
CA GLU A 301 1.98 -20.88 16.01
C GLU A 301 1.16 -19.63 15.64
N PHE A 302 1.23 -19.22 14.38
CA PHE A 302 0.44 -18.09 13.88
C PHE A 302 -0.96 -18.52 13.43
N SER A 303 -1.23 -19.82 13.32
CA SER A 303 -2.53 -20.35 12.87
C SER A 303 -3.68 -19.82 13.73
N GLY A 304 -4.76 -19.36 13.08
CA GLY A 304 -5.90 -18.71 13.76
C GLY A 304 -5.71 -17.21 14.03
N THR A 305 -4.56 -16.62 13.69
CA THR A 305 -4.32 -15.16 13.70
C THR A 305 -4.33 -14.60 12.28
N PRO A 306 -4.62 -13.28 12.10
CA PRO A 306 -4.62 -12.65 10.78
C PRO A 306 -3.23 -12.56 10.11
N PHE A 307 -2.18 -13.02 10.81
CA PHE A 307 -0.81 -13.03 10.31
C PHE A 307 -0.38 -14.40 9.76
N TYR A 308 -1.25 -15.41 9.86
CA TYR A 308 -0.97 -16.73 9.29
C TYR A 308 -1.05 -16.72 7.77
N ILE A 309 0.08 -16.97 7.11
CA ILE A 309 0.18 -17.13 5.66
C ILE A 309 -0.35 -18.51 5.29
N SER A 310 -1.55 -18.56 4.69
CA SER A 310 -2.13 -19.80 4.15
C SER A 310 -1.54 -20.17 2.79
N LYS A 311 -1.13 -19.17 2.01
CA LYS A 311 -0.57 -19.34 0.68
C LYS A 311 0.39 -18.21 0.37
N TRP A 312 1.48 -18.51 -0.33
CA TRP A 312 2.37 -17.50 -0.85
C TRP A 312 2.88 -17.88 -2.25
N ASP A 313 3.14 -16.87 -3.07
CA ASP A 313 3.70 -17.05 -4.39
C ASP A 313 4.70 -15.93 -4.74
N PRO A 314 5.94 -16.28 -5.10
CA PRO A 314 6.91 -15.31 -5.59
C PRO A 314 6.60 -14.95 -7.04
N LYS A 315 6.71 -13.67 -7.38
CA LYS A 315 6.64 -13.14 -8.73
C LYS A 315 8.01 -12.67 -9.16
N ASN A 316 8.46 -13.08 -10.34
CA ASN A 316 9.76 -12.68 -10.89
C ASN A 316 9.58 -12.13 -12.30
N ASN A 317 9.73 -10.81 -12.43
CA ASN A 317 9.68 -10.04 -13.66
C ASN A 317 11.03 -9.38 -13.97
N SER A 318 12.12 -9.81 -13.32
CA SER A 318 13.40 -9.09 -13.25
C SER A 318 13.98 -8.69 -14.60
N THR A 319 14.09 -9.66 -15.52
CA THR A 319 14.67 -9.42 -16.84
C THR A 319 13.79 -8.52 -17.69
N SER A 320 12.46 -8.73 -17.66
CA SER A 320 11.50 -7.90 -18.40
C SER A 320 11.59 -6.44 -17.97
N ILE A 321 11.65 -6.19 -16.66
CA ILE A 321 11.79 -4.85 -16.09
C ILE A 321 13.14 -4.22 -16.44
N SER A 322 14.23 -5.00 -16.35
CA SER A 322 15.58 -4.51 -16.68
C SER A 322 15.73 -4.21 -18.16
N PHE A 323 15.07 -4.97 -19.05
CA PHE A 323 15.06 -4.68 -20.49
C PHE A 323 14.21 -3.45 -20.83
N ALA A 324 13.09 -3.25 -20.13
CA ALA A 324 12.26 -2.07 -20.34
C ALA A 324 12.94 -0.79 -19.84
N ASN A 325 13.63 -0.83 -18.70
CA ASN A 325 14.12 0.38 -18.00
C ASN A 325 15.63 0.53 -17.95
N GLY A 326 16.39 -0.49 -18.36
CA GLY A 326 17.82 -0.56 -18.12
C GLY A 326 18.17 -0.83 -16.64
N TYR A 327 19.42 -1.21 -16.39
CA TYR A 327 19.98 -1.30 -15.03
C TYR A 327 20.33 0.07 -14.47
N SER A 328 20.52 1.07 -15.32
CA SER A 328 20.61 2.49 -14.99
C SER A 328 20.06 3.33 -16.16
N THR A 329 19.65 4.55 -15.83
CA THR A 329 19.21 5.55 -16.82
C THR A 329 20.04 6.81 -16.64
N ILE A 330 20.77 7.21 -17.67
CA ILE A 330 21.47 8.50 -17.71
C ILE A 330 20.50 9.53 -18.27
N THR A 331 20.12 10.52 -17.45
CA THR A 331 19.34 11.66 -17.90
C THR A 331 20.27 12.81 -18.26
N ARG A 332 19.95 13.50 -19.36
CA ARG A 332 20.66 14.71 -19.80
C ARG A 332 19.68 15.85 -19.99
N SER A 333 20.04 17.00 -19.45
CA SER A 333 19.17 18.17 -19.38
C SER A 333 19.97 19.43 -19.69
N TYR A 334 19.32 20.45 -20.23
CA TYR A 334 19.91 21.78 -20.32
C TYR A 334 19.24 22.73 -19.33
N LEU A 335 19.99 23.18 -18.34
CA LEU A 335 19.54 24.11 -17.32
C LEU A 335 19.59 25.53 -17.90
N HIS A 336 18.43 26.18 -17.95
CA HIS A 336 18.26 27.52 -18.47
C HIS A 336 17.89 28.49 -17.34
N ASN A 337 18.80 29.41 -17.06
CA ASN A 337 18.59 30.50 -16.10
C ASN A 337 19.52 31.66 -16.47
N GLN A 338 19.03 32.90 -16.39
CA GLN A 338 19.82 34.08 -16.75
C GLN A 338 21.14 34.19 -15.97
N ASN A 339 21.15 33.77 -14.69
CA ASN A 339 22.33 33.76 -13.84
C ASN A 339 23.35 32.69 -14.28
N ILE A 340 22.89 31.51 -14.69
CA ILE A 340 23.75 30.42 -15.20
C ILE A 340 24.34 30.80 -16.58
N ILE A 341 23.54 31.42 -17.44
CA ILE A 341 23.99 31.82 -18.78
C ILE A 341 25.02 32.96 -18.69
N ASN A 342 24.81 33.93 -17.80
CA ASN A 342 25.67 35.11 -17.67
C ASN A 342 27.02 34.83 -17.01
N SER A 343 27.18 33.71 -16.30
CA SER A 343 28.43 33.36 -15.61
C SER A 343 29.49 32.72 -16.52
N ASN A 344 29.24 32.57 -17.83
CA ASN A 344 30.07 31.77 -18.76
C ASN A 344 30.28 30.32 -18.27
N ASP A 345 29.36 29.81 -17.47
CA ASP A 345 29.50 28.49 -16.86
C ASP A 345 29.12 27.39 -17.86
N SER A 346 30.04 26.46 -18.10
CA SER A 346 29.80 25.27 -18.91
C SER A 346 28.83 24.28 -18.25
N SER A 347 28.35 24.57 -17.04
CA SER A 347 27.39 23.78 -16.26
C SER A 347 25.95 23.76 -16.78
N CYS A 348 25.62 24.51 -17.84
CA CYS A 348 24.27 24.50 -18.42
C CYS A 348 23.84 23.14 -18.97
N PHE A 349 24.77 22.26 -19.37
CA PHE A 349 24.46 20.89 -19.73
C PHE A 349 24.77 19.95 -18.57
N VAL A 350 23.73 19.35 -17.98
CA VAL A 350 23.85 18.48 -16.81
C VAL A 350 23.47 17.05 -17.18
N SER A 351 24.24 16.11 -16.64
CA SER A 351 23.97 14.68 -16.74
C SER A 351 23.79 14.11 -15.33
N LEU A 352 22.77 13.30 -15.12
CA LEU A 352 22.56 12.57 -13.89
C LEU A 352 22.45 11.07 -14.20
N GLU A 353 23.28 10.26 -13.56
CA GLU A 353 23.17 8.81 -13.63
C GLU A 353 22.18 8.30 -12.57
N ASN A 354 21.04 7.80 -13.02
CA ASN A 354 20.02 7.24 -12.15
C ASN A 354 20.28 5.74 -11.99
N ILE A 355 20.99 5.39 -10.92
CA ILE A 355 21.23 4.01 -10.48
C ILE A 355 20.21 3.69 -9.37
N PRO A 356 19.65 2.47 -9.30
CA PRO A 356 18.82 2.08 -8.16
C PRO A 356 19.57 2.28 -6.84
N ALA A 357 18.91 2.90 -5.87
CA ALA A 357 19.45 3.36 -4.61
C ALA A 357 19.53 2.22 -3.57
N TYR A 358 20.38 1.21 -3.80
CA TYR A 358 20.56 0.10 -2.87
C TYR A 358 21.14 0.54 -1.52
N ASP A 359 20.87 -0.28 -0.51
CA ASP A 359 21.52 -0.18 0.78
C ASP A 359 22.99 -0.61 0.67
N GLN A 360 23.91 0.33 0.89
CA GLN A 360 25.34 0.11 0.73
C GLN A 360 25.87 -0.98 1.67
N THR A 361 25.27 -1.14 2.86
CA THR A 361 25.67 -2.15 3.85
C THR A 361 25.35 -3.59 3.42
N LYS A 362 24.47 -3.76 2.43
CA LYS A 362 23.98 -5.07 1.96
C LYS A 362 24.60 -5.52 0.64
N LEU A 363 25.37 -4.66 -0.04
CA LEU A 363 25.88 -4.95 -1.38
C LEU A 363 26.81 -6.17 -1.43
N ASP A 364 27.54 -6.43 -0.35
CA ASP A 364 28.50 -7.54 -0.27
C ASP A 364 27.87 -8.83 0.30
N SER A 365 26.73 -8.74 0.98
CA SER A 365 26.10 -9.87 1.68
C SER A 365 24.79 -10.34 1.06
N MET A 366 24.18 -9.54 0.17
CA MET A 366 22.90 -9.83 -0.45
C MET A 366 22.98 -9.83 -1.98
N ILE A 367 22.08 -10.59 -2.59
CA ILE A 367 21.85 -10.61 -4.03
C ILE A 367 21.11 -9.32 -4.42
N ILE A 368 21.74 -8.59 -5.33
CA ILE A 368 21.14 -7.49 -6.08
C ILE A 368 20.79 -7.97 -7.50
N LEU A 369 19.62 -7.57 -8.00
CA LEU A 369 19.09 -8.06 -9.28
C LEU A 369 19.65 -7.28 -10.47
N ARG A 370 20.98 -7.23 -10.59
CA ARG A 370 21.74 -6.49 -11.61
C ARG A 370 22.43 -7.38 -12.64
N GLY A 371 21.69 -8.35 -13.16
CA GLY A 371 22.23 -9.35 -14.09
C GLY A 371 22.85 -10.55 -13.37
N ARG A 372 23.57 -11.39 -14.12
CA ARG A 372 24.14 -12.63 -13.58
C ARG A 372 25.43 -12.33 -12.81
N ALA A 373 25.64 -13.00 -11.69
CA ALA A 373 26.91 -12.96 -10.99
C ALA A 373 28.05 -13.47 -11.89
N ARG A 374 29.20 -12.80 -11.81
CA ARG A 374 30.42 -13.16 -12.53
C ARG A 374 30.84 -14.58 -12.12
N TYR A 375 31.09 -15.43 -13.10
CA TYR A 375 31.69 -16.73 -12.92
C TYR A 375 33.21 -16.59 -12.81
N ASP A 376 33.77 -17.18 -11.76
CA ASP A 376 35.20 -17.31 -11.55
C ASP A 376 35.54 -18.74 -11.09
N ARG A 377 36.44 -19.38 -11.83
CA ARG A 377 36.81 -20.78 -11.60
C ARG A 377 37.64 -20.86 -10.32
N GLY A 378 37.07 -21.44 -9.27
CA GLY A 378 37.67 -21.56 -7.94
C GLY A 378 36.97 -20.74 -6.85
N GLN A 379 36.10 -19.80 -7.23
CA GLN A 379 35.19 -19.09 -6.30
C GLN A 379 33.75 -19.63 -6.37
N ASN A 380 33.37 -20.19 -7.52
CA ASN A 380 32.09 -20.86 -7.71
C ASN A 380 32.17 -22.34 -7.29
N PRO A 381 31.07 -22.95 -6.80
CA PRO A 381 31.00 -24.38 -6.50
C PRO A 381 31.45 -25.25 -7.69
N GLU A 382 32.11 -26.38 -7.42
CA GLU A 382 32.59 -27.29 -8.48
C GLU A 382 31.46 -27.86 -9.35
N SER A 383 30.24 -27.92 -8.81
CA SER A 383 29.03 -28.34 -9.53
C SER A 383 28.50 -27.26 -10.50
N GLU A 384 28.96 -26.02 -10.41
CA GLU A 384 28.50 -24.92 -11.24
C GLU A 384 29.20 -24.89 -12.60
N GLN A 385 28.42 -25.02 -13.67
CA GLN A 385 28.95 -24.99 -15.03
C GLN A 385 29.53 -23.61 -15.37
N ALA A 386 30.68 -23.63 -16.07
CA ALA A 386 31.29 -22.43 -16.60
C ALA A 386 30.32 -21.67 -17.51
N ARG A 387 30.27 -20.34 -17.35
CA ARG A 387 29.43 -19.44 -18.13
C ARG A 387 30.20 -18.21 -18.57
N VAL A 388 29.73 -17.59 -19.64
CA VAL A 388 30.27 -16.32 -20.14
C VAL A 388 29.86 -15.16 -19.24
N ASN A 389 30.81 -14.29 -18.92
CA ASN A 389 30.63 -13.11 -18.08
C ASN A 389 30.23 -11.89 -18.93
N TYR A 390 29.02 -11.90 -19.48
CA TYR A 390 28.48 -10.70 -20.14
C TYR A 390 28.26 -9.59 -19.12
N ASP A 391 28.65 -8.37 -19.49
CA ASP A 391 28.40 -7.17 -18.69
C ASP A 391 26.97 -6.66 -18.93
N PHE A 392 26.01 -7.32 -18.26
CA PHE A 392 24.59 -6.98 -18.40
C PHE A 392 24.29 -5.53 -18.00
N VAL A 393 25.00 -5.00 -17.00
CA VAL A 393 24.76 -3.63 -16.50
C VAL A 393 25.04 -2.61 -17.60
N ASN A 394 26.23 -2.67 -18.20
CA ASN A 394 26.60 -1.73 -19.25
C ASN A 394 25.91 -2.04 -20.59
N THR A 395 25.55 -3.30 -20.85
CA THR A 395 24.80 -3.69 -22.06
C THR A 395 23.40 -3.08 -22.07
N TYR A 396 22.73 -3.02 -20.92
CA TYR A 396 21.37 -2.50 -20.80
C TYR A 396 21.33 -1.21 -19.97
N THR A 397 22.02 -0.18 -20.45
CA THR A 397 21.90 1.19 -19.93
C THR A 397 21.00 2.02 -20.84
N ARG A 398 20.18 2.90 -20.25
CA ARG A 398 19.37 3.86 -21.01
C ARG A 398 19.99 5.25 -20.97
N ASP A 399 19.78 5.98 -22.04
CA ASP A 399 20.24 7.34 -22.19
C ASP A 399 19.08 8.20 -22.71
N VAL A 400 18.74 9.26 -21.96
CA VAL A 400 17.54 10.03 -22.21
C VAL A 400 17.83 11.53 -22.12
N TRP A 401 17.51 12.24 -23.20
CA TRP A 401 17.40 13.69 -23.20
C TRP A 401 16.06 14.10 -22.60
N THR A 402 16.08 14.89 -21.52
CA THR A 402 14.88 15.31 -20.80
C THR A 402 14.37 16.68 -21.24
N GLY A 403 15.20 17.47 -21.93
CA GLY A 403 14.83 18.78 -22.45
C GLY A 403 15.53 19.95 -21.76
N ILE A 404 14.94 21.13 -21.98
CA ILE A 404 15.37 22.39 -21.37
C ILE A 404 14.57 22.60 -20.08
N GLU A 405 15.24 22.95 -18.99
CA GLU A 405 14.64 23.19 -17.69
C GLU A 405 14.89 24.62 -17.23
N TYR A 406 13.81 25.37 -16.96
CA TYR A 406 13.89 26.77 -16.54
C TYR A 406 14.04 26.87 -15.01
N VAL A 407 15.26 26.62 -14.54
CA VAL A 407 15.53 26.40 -13.11
C VAL A 407 15.60 27.67 -12.30
N LEU A 408 15.13 27.61 -11.06
CA LEU A 408 15.48 28.58 -10.02
C LEU A 408 16.99 28.54 -9.75
N ALA A 409 17.60 29.70 -9.51
CA ALA A 409 18.99 29.73 -9.04
C ALA A 409 19.04 29.36 -7.55
N ASP A 410 20.13 28.73 -7.11
CA ASP A 410 20.29 28.35 -5.69
C ASP A 410 20.19 29.55 -4.72
N GLY A 411 20.42 30.77 -5.21
CA GLY A 411 20.31 32.02 -4.45
C GLY A 411 18.97 32.76 -4.54
N ASP A 412 17.98 32.24 -5.29
CA ASP A 412 16.67 32.89 -5.40
C ASP A 412 15.95 32.95 -4.04
N ASP A 413 15.35 34.10 -3.71
CA ASP A 413 14.55 34.23 -2.49
C ASP A 413 13.23 33.46 -2.64
N LYS A 414 13.16 32.30 -1.99
CA LYS A 414 11.97 31.44 -1.94
C LYS A 414 10.71 32.14 -1.38
N LYS A 415 10.82 33.35 -0.81
CA LYS A 415 9.69 34.15 -0.30
C LYS A 415 9.16 35.20 -1.27
N ASP A 416 9.92 35.63 -2.28
CA ASP A 416 9.49 36.66 -3.24
C ASP A 416 9.63 36.16 -4.69
N SER A 417 8.51 35.74 -5.28
CA SER A 417 8.47 35.16 -6.63
C SER A 417 8.68 36.15 -7.77
N ARG A 418 8.78 37.45 -7.49
CA ARG A 418 8.96 38.49 -8.52
C ARG A 418 10.38 38.55 -9.08
N GLU A 419 11.34 38.03 -8.33
CA GLU A 419 12.78 38.06 -8.69
C GLU A 419 13.33 36.68 -9.04
N TRP A 420 12.49 35.65 -9.09
CA TRP A 420 12.91 34.30 -9.42
C TRP A 420 13.47 34.23 -10.83
N SER A 421 14.59 33.53 -10.95
CA SER A 421 15.33 33.38 -12.19
C SER A 421 14.85 32.19 -13.04
N GLY A 422 13.93 31.39 -12.50
CA GLY A 422 13.19 30.33 -13.18
C GLY A 422 11.90 29.97 -12.44
N ASN A 423 11.33 28.81 -12.72
CA ASN A 423 10.06 28.37 -12.13
C ASN A 423 10.09 26.97 -11.51
N VAL A 424 11.11 26.16 -11.81
CA VAL A 424 11.23 24.77 -11.36
C VAL A 424 12.54 24.50 -10.63
N HIS A 425 12.57 23.41 -9.86
CA HIS A 425 13.79 22.90 -9.25
C HIS A 425 14.70 22.23 -10.31
N LYS A 426 16.03 22.26 -10.10
CA LYS A 426 17.06 21.73 -11.02
C LYS A 426 17.05 20.22 -11.30
N ASN A 427 16.22 19.47 -10.59
CA ASN A 427 16.01 18.05 -10.87
C ASN A 427 14.56 17.74 -11.21
N TYR A 428 13.74 18.73 -11.57
CA TYR A 428 12.33 18.50 -11.89
C TYR A 428 12.17 17.46 -13.02
N ASN A 429 12.86 17.64 -14.14
CA ASN A 429 12.84 16.72 -15.28
C ASN A 429 13.60 15.40 -15.01
N ASN A 430 14.54 15.40 -14.07
CA ASN A 430 15.31 14.20 -13.69
C ASN A 430 14.52 13.28 -12.75
N ALA A 431 13.77 13.87 -11.82
CA ALA A 431 13.07 13.18 -10.74
C ALA A 431 12.13 12.05 -11.22
N PRO A 432 11.35 12.20 -12.31
CA PRO A 432 10.52 11.12 -12.82
C PRO A 432 11.31 9.86 -13.18
N TYR A 433 12.50 10.00 -13.76
CA TYR A 433 13.37 8.87 -14.12
C TYR A 433 14.00 8.24 -12.89
N HIS A 434 14.47 9.07 -11.95
CA HIS A 434 15.00 8.61 -10.66
C HIS A 434 13.97 7.82 -9.85
N ASN A 435 12.77 8.37 -9.67
CA ASN A 435 11.67 7.72 -8.96
C ASN A 435 11.26 6.43 -9.66
N THR A 436 11.10 6.46 -10.99
CA THR A 436 10.70 5.29 -11.78
C THR A 436 11.75 4.19 -11.74
N GLN A 437 13.04 4.51 -11.87
CA GLN A 437 14.14 3.52 -11.81
C GLN A 437 14.10 2.76 -10.48
N ASN A 438 13.93 3.48 -9.37
CA ASN A 438 13.89 2.88 -8.03
C ASN A 438 12.60 2.08 -7.76
N ILE A 439 11.43 2.60 -8.15
CA ILE A 439 10.15 1.90 -7.99
C ILE A 439 10.14 0.61 -8.82
N ASN A 440 10.70 0.64 -10.02
CA ASN A 440 10.77 -0.55 -10.88
C ASN A 440 11.70 -1.63 -10.32
N GLU A 441 12.74 -1.26 -9.58
CA GLU A 441 13.60 -2.23 -8.90
C GLU A 441 12.80 -3.12 -7.95
N LEU A 442 11.84 -2.54 -7.22
CA LEU A 442 10.93 -3.26 -6.31
C LEU A 442 9.94 -4.19 -7.04
N ASN A 443 9.75 -4.01 -8.34
CA ASN A 443 8.85 -4.83 -9.16
C ASN A 443 9.56 -6.04 -9.77
N LYS A 444 10.90 -6.13 -9.68
CA LYS A 444 11.69 -7.22 -10.28
C LYS A 444 11.37 -8.57 -9.67
N ILE A 445 11.46 -8.67 -8.35
CA ILE A 445 10.97 -9.83 -7.60
C ILE A 445 10.15 -9.28 -6.44
N TYR A 446 9.02 -9.92 -6.17
CA TYR A 446 8.19 -9.60 -5.02
C TYR A 446 7.39 -10.82 -4.60
N LEU A 447 6.82 -10.77 -3.40
CA LEU A 447 6.07 -11.85 -2.81
C LEU A 447 4.60 -11.45 -2.72
N ARG A 448 3.69 -12.34 -3.13
CA ARG A 448 2.26 -12.21 -2.81
C ARG A 448 1.94 -13.24 -1.74
N VAL A 449 1.37 -12.80 -0.62
CA VAL A 449 0.97 -13.69 0.48
C VAL A 449 -0.52 -13.52 0.77
N GLU A 450 -1.21 -14.63 0.93
CA GLU A 450 -2.59 -14.70 1.39
C GLU A 450 -2.57 -15.10 2.86
N CYS A 451 -3.16 -14.25 3.69
CA CYS A 451 -3.34 -14.49 5.11
C CYS A 451 -4.80 -14.81 5.40
N GLN A 452 -5.02 -15.68 6.39
CA GLN A 452 -6.37 -15.95 6.88
C GLN A 452 -6.92 -14.72 7.62
N GLY A 453 -8.24 -14.50 7.60
CA GLY A 453 -8.85 -13.43 8.38
C GLY A 453 -8.75 -12.04 7.76
N LEU A 454 -9.33 -11.08 8.49
CA LEU A 454 -9.26 -9.65 8.20
C LEU A 454 -8.09 -9.05 8.98
N CYS A 455 -7.07 -8.54 8.27
CA CYS A 455 -5.89 -7.95 8.89
C CYS A 455 -5.90 -6.42 8.73
N LEU A 456 -6.48 -5.70 9.71
CA LEU A 456 -6.48 -4.22 9.73
C LEU A 456 -5.22 -3.64 10.42
N GLN A 457 -4.39 -4.50 11.02
CA GLN A 457 -3.20 -4.13 11.79
C GLN A 457 -2.01 -3.71 10.93
N ILE A 458 -2.00 -4.14 9.67
CA ILE A 458 -0.91 -3.88 8.72
C ILE A 458 -1.41 -2.88 7.68
N MET A 459 -0.67 -1.80 7.50
CA MET A 459 -1.02 -0.73 6.57
C MET A 459 -0.17 -0.78 5.30
N LYS A 460 -0.72 -0.27 4.19
CA LYS A 460 0.07 -0.03 2.98
C LYS A 460 1.16 0.99 3.31
N GLY A 461 2.37 0.75 2.83
CA GLY A 461 3.55 1.56 3.14
C GLY A 461 4.27 1.18 4.42
N GLU A 462 3.82 0.18 5.17
CA GLU A 462 4.49 -0.31 6.37
C GLU A 462 5.62 -1.31 6.03
N ARG A 463 6.66 -1.35 6.86
CA ARG A 463 7.73 -2.35 6.81
C ARG A 463 7.36 -3.52 7.74
N ILE A 464 7.25 -4.73 7.20
CA ILE A 464 6.81 -5.93 7.92
C ILE A 464 7.83 -7.07 7.79
N PRO A 465 8.17 -7.78 8.88
CA PRO A 465 8.91 -9.03 8.79
C PRO A 465 8.02 -10.17 8.27
N VAL A 466 8.59 -10.97 7.37
CA VAL A 466 7.99 -12.19 6.83
C VAL A 466 8.90 -13.36 7.17
N TYR A 467 8.34 -14.39 7.79
CA TYR A 467 9.03 -15.61 8.17
C TYR A 467 8.38 -16.82 7.51
N LEU A 468 9.06 -17.39 6.52
CA LEU A 468 8.55 -18.52 5.74
C LEU A 468 9.33 -19.78 6.07
N ILE A 469 8.59 -20.85 6.35
CA ILE A 469 9.10 -22.19 6.54
C ILE A 469 8.76 -23.01 5.28
N HIS A 470 9.68 -23.85 4.82
CA HIS A 470 9.35 -24.87 3.84
C HIS A 470 8.25 -25.76 4.40
N GLY A 471 7.10 -25.84 3.71
CA GLY A 471 6.08 -26.81 4.09
C GLY A 471 6.65 -28.23 4.00
N ASN A 472 6.01 -29.20 4.66
CA ASN A 472 6.24 -30.64 4.47
C ASN A 472 5.92 -31.06 3.03
N THR A 473 6.70 -30.58 2.06
CA THR A 473 6.60 -30.96 0.66
C THR A 473 7.66 -32.03 0.42
N LEU A 474 7.30 -32.98 -0.44
CA LEU A 474 8.18 -34.02 -0.99
C LEU A 474 9.54 -33.50 -1.53
N GLU A 475 9.71 -32.18 -1.71
CA GLU A 475 11.00 -31.57 -2.06
C GLU A 475 12.01 -31.62 -0.91
N ALA A 476 11.62 -31.32 0.33
CA ALA A 476 12.54 -31.47 1.47
C ALA A 476 12.92 -32.94 1.72
N GLY A 477 12.04 -33.89 1.37
CA GLY A 477 12.32 -35.33 1.39
C GLY A 477 13.21 -35.82 0.24
N LYS A 478 13.30 -35.09 -0.88
CA LYS A 478 14.13 -35.48 -2.03
C LYS A 478 15.62 -35.22 -1.82
N TYR A 479 15.97 -34.29 -0.94
CA TYR A 479 17.36 -33.88 -0.73
C TYR A 479 17.97 -34.42 0.57
N ASN A 480 17.15 -34.70 1.61
CA ASN A 480 17.70 -34.98 2.94
C ASN A 480 17.36 -36.33 3.60
N ASN A 481 16.79 -37.32 2.91
CA ASN A 481 16.56 -38.68 3.46
C ASN A 481 15.89 -38.71 4.86
N PHE A 482 14.99 -37.79 5.16
CA PHE A 482 14.27 -37.77 6.43
C PHE A 482 13.03 -38.67 6.40
N SER A 483 12.71 -39.29 7.55
CA SER A 483 11.45 -40.04 7.73
C SER A 483 10.29 -39.06 7.93
N GLU A 484 9.08 -39.42 7.50
CA GLU A 484 7.86 -38.57 7.55
C GLU A 484 7.56 -37.96 8.93
N ASN A 485 8.10 -38.52 10.01
CA ASN A 485 7.84 -38.09 11.38
C ASN A 485 8.89 -37.15 11.99
N ASP A 486 9.98 -36.84 11.26
CA ASP A 486 11.16 -36.15 11.81
C ASP A 486 11.67 -35.01 10.89
N MET A 487 10.83 -34.47 10.01
CA MET A 487 11.22 -33.37 9.12
C MET A 487 11.38 -32.06 9.92
N PRO A 488 12.60 -31.56 10.17
CA PRO A 488 12.74 -30.25 10.78
C PRO A 488 12.15 -29.21 9.83
N SER A 489 11.35 -28.30 10.38
CA SER A 489 10.85 -27.12 9.68
C SER A 489 12.02 -26.24 9.25
N GLU A 490 12.46 -26.36 8.00
CA GLU A 490 13.58 -25.59 7.47
C GLU A 490 13.12 -24.20 7.00
N ILE A 491 13.83 -23.15 7.40
CA ILE A 491 13.48 -21.76 7.07
C ILE A 491 13.77 -21.51 5.60
N ASN A 492 12.81 -21.00 4.85
CA ASN A 492 13.08 -20.46 3.53
C ASN A 492 13.81 -19.13 3.66
N ARG A 493 15.13 -19.16 3.76
CA ARG A 493 15.96 -17.96 3.93
C ARG A 493 15.80 -16.99 2.78
N PHE A 494 15.65 -17.49 1.55
CA PHE A 494 15.54 -16.65 0.36
C PHE A 494 14.32 -15.74 0.40
N TYR A 495 13.15 -16.21 0.83
CA TYR A 495 11.93 -15.41 0.90
C TYR A 495 11.62 -14.87 2.30
N THR A 496 12.36 -15.28 3.33
CA THR A 496 12.29 -14.70 4.68
C THR A 496 13.04 -13.35 4.73
N GLY A 497 12.51 -12.41 5.49
CA GLY A 497 13.12 -11.09 5.73
C GLY A 497 12.09 -9.97 5.83
N TYR A 498 12.58 -8.73 5.82
CA TYR A 498 11.72 -7.55 5.85
C TYR A 498 11.24 -7.14 4.46
N TYR A 499 9.97 -6.75 4.38
CA TYR A 499 9.31 -6.29 3.18
C TYR A 499 8.56 -4.99 3.43
N ILE A 500 8.36 -4.20 2.38
CA ILE A 500 7.38 -3.11 2.36
C ILE A 500 6.06 -3.65 1.84
N VAL A 501 4.97 -3.29 2.50
CA VAL A 501 3.61 -3.58 2.07
C VAL A 501 3.23 -2.63 0.94
N ASP A 502 3.26 -3.10 -0.30
CA ASP A 502 2.98 -2.28 -1.48
C ASP A 502 1.50 -2.24 -1.85
N GLY A 503 0.77 -3.32 -1.53
CA GLY A 503 -0.66 -3.45 -1.81
C GLY A 503 -1.33 -4.40 -0.83
N ILE A 504 -2.61 -4.15 -0.57
CA ILE A 504 -3.46 -4.94 0.31
C ILE A 504 -4.78 -5.20 -0.42
N GLU A 505 -5.28 -6.43 -0.36
CA GLU A 505 -6.63 -6.79 -0.77
C GLU A 505 -7.38 -7.42 0.41
N TYR A 506 -8.54 -6.86 0.76
CA TYR A 506 -9.46 -7.45 1.73
C TYR A 506 -10.56 -8.20 0.99
N ASN A 507 -10.59 -9.51 1.14
CA ASN A 507 -11.55 -10.39 0.48
C ASN A 507 -12.51 -10.98 1.50
N PHE A 508 -13.80 -10.91 1.19
CA PHE A 508 -14.86 -11.60 1.89
C PHE A 508 -15.56 -12.58 0.94
N SER A 509 -15.81 -13.79 1.44
CA SER A 509 -16.74 -14.75 0.84
C SER A 509 -17.38 -15.59 1.94
N PRO A 510 -18.66 -15.96 1.82
CA PRO A 510 -19.28 -16.89 2.78
C PRO A 510 -18.44 -18.17 2.93
N ILE A 511 -18.27 -18.61 4.18
CA ILE A 511 -17.48 -19.81 4.52
C ILE A 511 -17.99 -21.03 3.76
N LYS A 512 -17.06 -21.81 3.22
CA LYS A 512 -17.30 -23.16 2.71
C LYS A 512 -16.80 -24.21 3.69
N ASP A 513 -17.27 -25.44 3.55
CA ASP A 513 -16.84 -26.57 4.40
C ASP A 513 -15.31 -26.65 4.50
N GLY A 514 -14.79 -26.56 5.74
CA GLY A 514 -13.36 -26.63 6.05
C GLY A 514 -12.61 -25.29 6.10
N GLU A 515 -13.23 -24.15 5.77
CA GLU A 515 -12.63 -22.83 5.99
C GLU A 515 -12.88 -22.33 7.42
N VAL A 516 -11.87 -21.65 8.00
CA VAL A 516 -11.92 -21.12 9.37
C VAL A 516 -12.33 -19.64 9.45
N SER A 517 -12.39 -18.96 8.30
CA SER A 517 -12.66 -17.52 8.20
C SER A 517 -13.41 -17.19 6.92
N PRO A 518 -14.38 -16.26 6.94
CA PRO A 518 -14.98 -15.72 5.72
C PRO A 518 -14.10 -14.63 5.08
N TYR A 519 -13.15 -14.08 5.83
CA TYR A 519 -12.21 -13.08 5.36
C TYR A 519 -10.84 -13.66 5.03
N LYS A 520 -10.20 -13.08 4.01
CA LYS A 520 -8.82 -13.31 3.62
C LYS A 520 -8.18 -11.96 3.32
N THR A 521 -6.95 -11.76 3.77
CA THR A 521 -6.18 -10.56 3.46
C THR A 521 -5.00 -10.93 2.59
N ILE A 522 -4.85 -10.30 1.43
CA ILE A 522 -3.73 -10.57 0.52
C ILE A 522 -2.79 -9.38 0.54
N PHE A 523 -1.52 -9.63 0.81
CA PHE A 523 -0.47 -8.62 0.77
C PHE A 523 0.41 -8.80 -0.47
N THR A 524 0.75 -7.69 -1.12
CA THR A 524 1.84 -7.62 -2.08
C THR A 524 3.04 -7.00 -1.38
N LEU A 525 4.09 -7.80 -1.20
CA LEU A 525 5.24 -7.50 -0.36
C LEU A 525 6.49 -7.34 -1.23
N LYS A 526 7.13 -6.18 -1.14
CA LYS A 526 8.28 -5.82 -1.99
C LYS A 526 9.54 -5.55 -1.19
N ARG A 527 10.67 -5.91 -1.77
CA ARG A 527 12.03 -5.57 -1.31
C ARG A 527 12.98 -5.57 -2.51
N ARG A 528 14.18 -5.03 -2.35
CA ARG A 528 15.15 -4.93 -3.46
C ARG A 528 16.40 -5.79 -3.27
N GLU A 529 16.91 -5.94 -2.04
CA GLU A 529 18.01 -6.85 -1.73
C GLU A 529 17.48 -8.22 -1.27
N TRP A 530 18.13 -9.29 -1.73
CA TRP A 530 17.70 -10.66 -1.49
C TRP A 530 18.79 -11.46 -0.77
N THR A 531 18.41 -12.26 0.20
CA THR A 531 19.32 -13.23 0.82
C THR A 531 19.80 -14.27 -0.20
N THR A 532 20.96 -14.87 0.02
CA THR A 532 21.45 -15.96 -0.83
C THR A 532 20.59 -17.22 -0.65
N PRO A 533 20.17 -17.90 -1.73
CA PRO A 533 19.50 -19.19 -1.63
C PRO A 533 20.36 -20.21 -0.88
N GLU A 534 19.72 -21.11 -0.14
CA GLU A 534 20.42 -22.26 0.46
C GLU A 534 20.89 -23.20 -0.65
N ALA A 535 22.04 -23.84 -0.44
CA ALA A 535 22.42 -24.99 -1.24
C ALA A 535 21.51 -26.14 -0.82
N ILE A 536 20.53 -26.46 -1.66
CA ILE A 536 19.64 -27.61 -1.49
C ILE A 536 20.37 -28.89 -1.87
#